data_AF-A0A158C158-F1
#
_entry.id   AF-A0A158C158-F1
#
_cell.length_a   1.000
_cell.length_b   1.000
_cell.length_c   1.000
_cell.angle_alpha   90.00
_cell.angle_beta   90.00
_cell.angle_gamma   90.00
#
_symmetry.space_group_name_H-M   'P 1'
#
loop_
_entity.id
_entity.type
_entity.pdbx_description
1 polymer ?
#
loop_
_entity_poly.entity_id
_entity_poly.type
_entity_poly.pdbx_seq_one_letter_code
_entity_poly.pdbx_strand_id
1 'polypeptide(L)'
;MYLIDADAEIYAPVEDDWQIPAQMTLSVCNRYGYLGVYQQAVRRFPDLPTGTQKKGGTLGSVILAGPLWISAGDHVWAGFSKVLGANTQTSLTIRGRLSLTKVA
;
A
#
# COMPACT_ATOMS: atom_id res chain seq x y z
N MET A 1 -22.24 -6.50 -0.89
CA MET A 1 -21.11 -5.64 -1.31
C MET A 1 -20.22 -5.42 -0.09
N TYR A 2 -18.92 -5.13 -0.23
CA TYR A 2 -18.08 -4.78 0.94
C TYR A 2 -17.55 -3.37 0.80
N LEU A 3 -17.48 -2.65 1.91
CA LEU A 3 -16.74 -1.39 2.04
C LEU A 3 -15.37 -1.73 2.60
N ILE A 4 -14.32 -1.35 1.86
CA ILE A 4 -12.95 -1.37 2.32
C ILE A 4 -12.69 -0.06 3.05
N ASP A 5 -12.11 -0.17 4.23
CA ASP A 5 -11.54 0.96 4.98
C ASP A 5 -10.17 0.50 5.50
N ALA A 6 -9.12 1.11 4.99
CA ALA A 6 -7.76 0.83 5.40
C ALA A 6 -7.03 2.12 5.74
N ASP A 7 -6.24 2.06 6.81
CA ASP A 7 -5.28 3.07 7.21
C ASP A 7 -3.93 2.37 7.30
N ALA A 8 -2.91 2.95 6.68
CA ALA A 8 -1.62 2.32 6.54
C ALA A 8 -0.52 3.38 6.55
N GLU A 9 0.64 3.04 7.09
CA GLU A 9 1.84 3.85 7.09
C GLU A 9 2.94 3.12 6.31
N ILE A 10 3.63 3.87 5.46
CA ILE A 10 4.87 3.42 4.83
C ILE A 10 5.97 3.59 5.88
N TYR A 11 6.52 2.47 6.32
CA TYR A 11 7.48 2.40 7.41
C TYR A 11 8.84 1.94 6.87
N ALA A 12 9.85 2.78 7.08
CA ALA A 12 11.26 2.47 6.91
C ALA A 12 11.79 1.85 8.21
N PRO A 13 12.07 0.54 8.27
CA PRO A 13 12.46 -0.14 9.50
C PRO A 13 13.82 0.30 10.04
N VAL A 14 14.66 0.83 9.16
CA VAL A 14 15.99 1.34 9.43
C VAL A 14 16.16 2.68 8.74
N GLU A 15 17.10 3.50 9.21
CA GLU A 15 17.54 4.66 8.44
C GLU A 15 18.39 4.18 7.27
N ASP A 16 17.93 4.47 6.05
CA ASP A 16 18.64 4.15 4.81
C ASP A 16 18.28 5.18 3.73
N ASP A 17 18.97 5.10 2.61
CA ASP A 17 18.68 5.83 1.38
C ASP A 17 17.62 5.08 0.58
N TRP A 18 16.40 5.60 0.53
CA TRP A 18 15.28 5.00 -0.17
C TRP A 18 15.05 5.69 -1.51
N GLN A 19 15.03 4.94 -2.61
CA GLN A 19 14.58 5.44 -3.91
C GLN A 19 13.05 5.42 -3.96
N ILE A 20 12.42 6.52 -3.57
CA ILE A 20 10.95 6.61 -3.56
C ILE A 20 10.48 6.84 -5.00
N PRO A 21 9.80 5.86 -5.64
CA PRO A 21 9.27 6.06 -6.98
C PRO A 21 8.14 7.10 -6.93
N ALA A 22 7.93 7.80 -8.06
CA ALA A 22 6.83 8.75 -8.23
C ALA A 22 5.43 8.15 -8.01
N GLN A 23 5.31 6.81 -7.98
CA GLN A 23 4.06 6.10 -7.70
C GLN A 23 4.33 4.89 -6.78
N MET A 24 3.83 4.97 -5.55
CA MET A 24 3.54 3.78 -4.75
C MET A 24 2.08 3.42 -4.93
N THR A 25 1.81 2.21 -5.39
CA THR A 25 0.44 1.71 -5.51
C THR A 25 0.15 0.83 -4.31
N LEU A 26 -0.86 1.20 -3.52
CA LEU A 26 -1.47 0.32 -2.54
C LEU A 26 -2.84 -0.08 -3.07
N SER A 27 -3.09 -1.38 -3.19
CA SER A 27 -4.34 -1.90 -3.76
C SER A 27 -4.91 -2.97 -2.85
N VAL A 28 -6.23 -2.96 -2.68
CA VAL A 28 -6.99 -4.07 -2.09
C VAL A 28 -7.87 -4.66 -3.18
N CYS A 29 -7.66 -5.92 -3.56
CA CYS A 29 -8.41 -6.52 -4.66
C CYS A 29 -8.88 -7.96 -4.47
N ASN A 30 -9.94 -8.31 -5.21
CA ASN A 30 -10.41 -9.68 -5.38
C ASN A 30 -9.99 -10.22 -6.76
N ARG A 31 -9.63 -11.52 -6.82
CA ARG A 31 -8.90 -12.22 -7.92
C ARG A 31 -7.45 -11.78 -8.11
N TYR A 32 -6.53 -12.72 -7.85
CA TYR A 32 -5.11 -12.58 -8.15
C TYR A 32 -4.84 -13.06 -9.58
N GLY A 33 -4.38 -12.16 -10.46
CA GLY A 33 -4.10 -12.49 -11.85
C GLY A 33 -3.03 -11.60 -12.45
N TYR A 34 -1.78 -11.76 -12.01
CA TYR A 34 -0.55 -11.21 -12.63
C TYR A 34 -0.40 -9.67 -12.67
N LEU A 35 0.85 -9.21 -12.87
CA LEU A 35 1.30 -7.81 -12.78
C LEU A 35 0.69 -6.92 -13.88
N GLY A 36 -0.43 -6.29 -13.54
CA GLY A 36 -1.03 -5.18 -14.27
C GLY A 36 -1.92 -4.46 -13.27
N VAL A 37 -1.67 -3.17 -13.03
CA VAL A 37 -2.32 -2.39 -11.98
C VAL A 37 -3.85 -2.47 -12.13
N TYR A 38 -4.53 -3.15 -11.21
CA TYR A 38 -6.00 -3.16 -11.14
C TYR A 38 -6.46 -2.08 -10.15
N GLN A 39 -7.19 -1.13 -10.68
CA GLN A 39 -7.66 0.10 -10.02
C GLN A 39 -8.70 -0.21 -8.92
N GLN A 40 -8.34 -0.18 -7.63
CA GLN A 40 -9.31 -0.37 -6.53
C GLN A 40 -9.01 0.45 -5.26
N ALA A 41 -10.04 1.17 -4.78
CA ALA A 41 -10.17 1.88 -3.50
C ALA A 41 -8.98 2.73 -3.00
N VAL A 42 -8.22 3.38 -3.88
CA VAL A 42 -7.04 4.17 -3.48
C VAL A 42 -7.41 5.62 -3.19
N ARG A 43 -7.16 6.11 -1.96
CA ARG A 43 -7.02 7.56 -1.71
C ARG A 43 -5.55 7.91 -1.85
N ARG A 44 -5.21 8.75 -2.83
CA ARG A 44 -3.84 9.22 -3.08
C ARG A 44 -3.42 10.21 -1.98
N PHE A 45 -2.24 10.00 -1.42
CA PHE A 45 -1.61 10.92 -0.47
C PHE A 45 -0.79 11.96 -1.22
N PRO A 46 -0.50 13.12 -0.59
CA PRO A 46 0.45 14.06 -1.17
C PRO A 46 1.74 13.32 -1.54
N ASP A 47 2.22 13.56 -2.75
CA ASP A 47 3.39 12.87 -3.29
C ASP A 47 4.57 13.11 -2.34
N LEU A 48 5.21 12.02 -1.87
CA LEU A 48 6.50 12.15 -1.21
C LEU A 48 7.48 12.79 -2.19
N PRO A 49 8.40 13.66 -1.74
CA PRO A 49 9.38 14.26 -2.63
C PRO A 49 10.11 13.15 -3.39
N THR A 50 9.94 13.14 -4.71
CA THR A 50 10.49 12.12 -5.59
C THR A 50 12.01 12.21 -5.58
N GLY A 51 12.67 11.09 -5.35
CA GLY A 51 14.14 11.03 -5.30
C GLY A 51 14.65 10.10 -4.19
N THR A 52 15.95 10.16 -3.97
CA THR A 52 16.60 9.47 -2.86
C THR A 52 16.34 10.22 -1.57
N GLN A 53 15.78 9.55 -0.57
CA GLN A 53 15.61 10.11 0.77
C GLN A 53 16.30 9.24 1.81
N LYS A 54 17.18 9.88 2.61
CA LYS A 54 17.75 9.25 3.79
C LYS A 54 16.78 9.38 4.96
N LYS A 55 16.11 8.29 5.36
CA LYS A 55 15.10 8.36 6.42
C LYS A 55 14.88 7.02 7.10
N GLY A 56 14.59 7.06 8.40
CA GLY A 56 14.03 5.95 9.18
C GLY A 56 12.65 6.31 9.72
N GLY A 57 11.85 5.32 10.08
CA GLY A 57 10.51 5.51 10.63
C GLY A 57 9.43 5.77 9.58
N THR A 58 8.39 6.54 9.92
CA THR A 58 7.23 6.77 9.03
C THR A 58 7.60 7.72 7.89
N LEU A 59 7.52 7.23 6.67
CA LEU A 59 7.75 8.00 5.45
C LEU A 59 6.51 8.80 5.06
N GLY A 60 5.34 8.18 5.18
CA GLY A 60 4.04 8.76 4.91
C GLY A 60 2.92 7.78 5.27
N SER A 61 1.66 8.22 5.15
CA SER A 61 0.49 7.38 5.35
C SER A 61 -0.27 7.16 4.05
N VAL A 62 -1.13 6.15 4.04
CA VAL A 62 -2.11 5.81 3.01
C VAL A 62 -3.44 5.48 3.70
N ILE A 63 -4.53 5.94 3.12
CA ILE A 63 -5.91 5.64 3.49
C ILE A 63 -6.51 5.03 2.22
N LEU A 64 -7.21 3.93 2.36
CA LEU A 64 -7.94 3.30 1.28
C LEU A 64 -9.38 3.23 1.70
N ALA A 65 -10.28 3.75 0.88
CA ALA A 65 -11.70 3.64 1.13
C ALA A 65 -12.43 3.42 -0.19
N GLY A 66 -13.32 2.44 -0.22
CA GLY A 66 -14.13 2.20 -1.41
C GLY A 66 -14.87 0.87 -1.43
N PRO A 67 -15.85 0.73 -2.33
CA PRO A 67 -16.58 -0.51 -2.49
C PRO A 67 -15.68 -1.57 -3.16
N LEU A 68 -15.73 -2.80 -2.64
CA LEU A 68 -15.14 -3.98 -3.25
C LEU A 68 -16.21 -5.07 -3.38
N TRP A 69 -16.30 -5.63 -4.59
CA TRP A 69 -17.21 -6.73 -4.89
C TRP A 69 -16.53 -8.05 -4.56
N ILE A 70 -16.94 -8.70 -3.47
CA ILE A 70 -16.35 -9.94 -2.97
C ILE A 70 -17.46 -10.96 -2.75
N SER A 71 -17.21 -12.21 -3.15
CA SER A 71 -18.10 -13.36 -2.93
C SER A 71 -17.44 -14.40 -2.01
N ALA A 72 -18.23 -15.35 -1.50
CA ALA A 72 -17.69 -16.45 -0.71
C ALA A 72 -16.68 -17.26 -1.53
N GLY A 73 -15.48 -17.48 -0.99
CA GLY A 73 -14.37 -18.17 -1.66
C GLY A 73 -13.41 -17.25 -2.42
N ASP A 74 -13.69 -15.96 -2.54
CA ASP A 74 -12.73 -15.00 -3.11
C ASP A 74 -11.56 -14.75 -2.15
N HIS A 75 -10.37 -14.61 -2.72
CA HIS A 75 -9.18 -14.15 -1.99
C HIS A 75 -9.03 -12.63 -2.12
N VAL A 76 -8.79 -11.98 -0.98
CA VAL A 76 -8.50 -10.54 -0.91
C VAL A 76 -7.00 -10.34 -0.74
N TRP A 77 -6.41 -9.46 -1.55
CA TRP A 77 -4.98 -9.16 -1.52
C TRP A 77 -4.75 -7.70 -1.22
N ALA A 78 -3.79 -7.41 -0.34
CA ALA A 78 -3.27 -6.08 -0.08
C ALA A 78 -1.76 -6.08 -0.36
N GLY A 79 -1.27 -5.13 -1.14
CA GLY A 79 0.14 -5.10 -1.52
C GLY A 79 0.63 -3.74 -1.96
N PHE A 80 1.95 -3.57 -1.97
CA PHE A 80 2.63 -2.34 -2.37
C PHE A 80 3.92 -2.63 -3.12
N SER A 81 4.40 -1.64 -3.87
CA SER A 81 5.67 -1.74 -4.60
C SER A 81 6.83 -1.93 -3.63
N LYS A 82 7.60 -3.01 -3.82
CA LYS A 82 8.81 -3.26 -3.04
C LYS A 82 9.85 -2.19 -3.37
N VAL A 83 10.26 -1.44 -2.36
CA VAL A 83 11.38 -0.49 -2.43
C VAL A 83 12.44 -0.96 -1.43
N LEU A 84 13.68 -1.09 -1.90
CA LEU A 84 14.83 -1.48 -1.09
C LEU A 84 15.63 -0.23 -0.71
N GLY A 85 16.14 -0.22 0.52
CA GLY A 85 17.16 0.73 0.93
C GLY A 85 18.47 0.47 0.20
N ALA A 86 19.15 1.51 -0.23
CA ALA A 86 20.33 1.40 -1.08
C ALA A 86 21.49 0.66 -0.37
N ASN A 87 21.65 0.87 0.94
CA ASN A 87 22.79 0.34 1.67
C ASN A 87 22.46 -0.98 2.38
N THR A 88 21.37 -0.99 3.15
CA THR A 88 21.00 -2.13 4.01
C THR A 88 20.23 -3.20 3.25
N GLN A 89 19.69 -2.88 2.06
CA GLN A 89 18.78 -3.76 1.31
C GLN A 89 17.51 -4.14 2.10
N THR A 90 17.23 -3.46 3.21
CA THR A 90 15.99 -3.64 3.98
C THR A 90 14.83 -3.18 3.10
N SER A 91 13.73 -3.92 3.09
CA SER A 91 12.54 -3.49 2.34
C SER A 91 11.75 -2.45 3.13
N LEU A 92 11.18 -1.47 2.43
CA LEU A 92 10.07 -0.71 2.99
C LEU A 92 8.94 -1.66 3.37
N THR A 93 8.25 -1.31 4.44
CA THR A 93 7.13 -2.08 4.97
C THR A 93 5.88 -1.22 5.02
N ILE A 94 4.72 -1.87 5.00
CA ILE A 94 3.46 -1.22 5.32
C ILE A 94 2.96 -1.74 6.66
N ARG A 95 2.56 -0.82 7.53
CA ARG A 95 1.95 -1.12 8.83
C ARG A 95 0.63 -0.38 8.95
N GLY A 96 -0.43 -1.06 9.38
CA GLY A 96 -1.71 -0.41 9.62
C GLY A 96 -2.86 -1.38 9.78
N ARG A 97 -4.08 -0.88 9.59
CA ARG A 97 -5.32 -1.63 9.69
C ARG A 97 -5.98 -1.75 8.32
N LEU A 98 -6.52 -2.93 8.04
CA LEU A 98 -7.43 -3.18 6.93
C LEU A 98 -8.75 -3.70 7.49
N SER A 99 -9.85 -3.06 7.13
CA SER A 99 -11.20 -3.46 7.50
C SER A 99 -12.05 -3.71 6.27
N LEU A 100 -12.82 -4.79 6.30
CA LEU A 100 -13.81 -5.14 5.30
C LEU A 100 -15.18 -5.20 5.98
N THR A 101 -16.01 -4.20 5.70
CA THR A 101 -17.36 -4.13 6.27
C THR A 101 -18.37 -4.58 5.22
N LYS A 102 -19.16 -5.62 5.52
CA LYS A 102 -20.24 -6.05 4.63
C LYS A 102 -21.30 -4.96 4.58
N VAL A 103 -21.53 -4.40 3.40
CA VAL A 103 -22.64 -3.48 3.11
C VAL A 103 -23.80 -4.34 2.60
N ALA A 104 -24.94 -4.22 3.29
CA ALA A 104 -26.17 -4.99 3.09
C ALA A 104 -26.53 -5.14 1.60
#